data_AF-J3NL31-F1
#
_entry.id   AF-J3NL31-F1
#
_cell.length_a   1.000
_cell.length_b   1.000
_cell.length_c   1.000
_cell.angle_alpha   90.00
_cell.angle_beta   90.00
_cell.angle_gamma   90.00
#
_symmetry.space_group_name_H-M   'P 1'
#
loop_
_entity.id
_entity.type
_entity.pdbx_description
1 polymer ?
#
loop_
_entity_poly.entity_id
_entity_poly.type
_entity_poly.pdbx_seq_one_letter_code
_entity_poly.pdbx_strand_id
1 'polypeptide(L)'
;MASGSVAKRKRPQAAAERPPKRARSENRDESDDDQQAQILLLENGIVESKKNYNNIAALLTYAQKDDDEDGTDLVASVSLCRVFIRLLAQGALRRKKGGSEKDAVVVTWLKDRLSEYKAVLQRLMLQEDASSTALTLAMRLLKAEAAATSSESEEYSFPRQFMTQIVAAAVSKGAGAGELRAELAENFVNVYDDVRFYTFKGISETLAAQSPDAPPSFDAVLELLVSVEAVPESNDDIGEFYLDPPKKKSHSMYSVAQHKRPAQDAWVKLLNLGLDKEQRKRVLAVISTHVAPWFTKPEMLMDFLTDSFNEGGSVSLLALSGVFYLIQERNLDYPEFYNKLYSLLDADLLHSKHRSRFFRLLDTFLSSSHLPAQLVASFIKRLARLCLNAPPSAIVVVVPWFYNLFKKHPLCTFMMHHEVRTDEERELLENGGMDDPFLPDEKDPMETQAIESCLWEIVQLQSHYHPNVATIAKIISEQFTKQFYNVEDFLDHSYASLLDGELSKEIKRSPVVEFQIPKRVLLPHDRESGQQDSLLVKLWDFQ
;
A
#
# COMPACT_ATOMS: atom_id res chain seq x y z
N MET A 1 58.82 6.08 9.90
CA MET A 1 59.59 6.88 10.88
C MET A 1 58.67 7.10 12.07
N ALA A 2 58.82 6.28 13.11
CA ALA A 2 59.49 6.61 14.38
C ALA A 2 58.66 7.63 15.19
N SER A 3 58.25 7.46 16.44
CA SER A 3 58.58 6.57 17.57
C SER A 3 57.48 6.87 18.63
N GLY A 4 57.02 6.02 19.56
CA GLY A 4 57.70 5.10 20.43
C GLY A 4 56.96 5.06 21.79
N SER A 5 56.48 3.86 22.16
CA SER A 5 56.39 3.23 23.48
C SER A 5 55.76 3.88 24.73
N VAL A 6 54.73 3.16 25.24
CA VAL A 6 54.57 2.56 26.60
C VAL A 6 54.39 3.47 27.84
N ALA A 7 53.25 3.32 28.56
CA ALA A 7 53.18 2.74 29.92
C ALA A 7 51.82 2.99 30.63
N LYS A 8 51.18 1.91 31.11
CA LYS A 8 50.06 1.92 32.06
C LYS A 8 50.57 2.25 33.47
N ARG A 9 49.85 3.09 34.23
CA ARG A 9 49.76 3.01 35.71
C ARG A 9 48.48 3.67 36.26
N LYS A 10 47.91 3.02 37.28
CA LYS A 10 46.64 3.31 37.97
C LYS A 10 46.69 4.59 38.83
N ARG A 11 45.56 5.31 38.83
CA ARG A 11 44.88 6.18 39.84
C ARG A 11 45.65 6.68 41.09
N PRO A 12 45.34 7.92 41.55
CA PRO A 12 44.33 8.07 42.61
C PRO A 12 43.37 9.28 42.48
N GLN A 13 42.34 9.28 43.35
CA GLN A 13 41.24 10.25 43.53
C GLN A 13 41.73 11.62 44.06
N ALA A 14 41.03 12.72 43.71
CA ALA A 14 40.81 13.87 44.61
C ALA A 14 39.71 14.83 44.10
N ALA A 15 38.81 15.14 45.05
CA ALA A 15 38.14 16.41 45.35
C ALA A 15 37.40 17.23 44.27
N ALA A 16 36.13 17.50 44.60
CA ALA A 16 35.18 18.36 43.91
C ALA A 16 35.36 19.85 44.27
N GLU A 17 35.17 20.72 43.28
CA GLU A 17 34.89 22.15 43.46
C GLU A 17 33.49 22.47 42.89
N ARG A 18 32.78 23.34 43.62
CA ARG A 18 31.46 23.99 43.36
C ARG A 18 31.75 25.51 43.23
N PRO A 19 30.82 26.43 42.81
CA PRO A 19 29.47 26.34 42.21
C PRO A 19 29.34 27.36 41.00
N PRO A 20 28.18 27.98 40.58
CA PRO A 20 27.16 28.69 41.38
C PRO A 20 25.70 28.28 41.12
N LYS A 21 24.86 28.71 42.06
CA LYS A 21 23.42 28.47 42.22
C LYS A 21 22.58 29.25 41.18
N ARG A 22 21.52 28.63 40.67
CA ARG A 22 20.29 29.32 40.22
C ARG A 22 19.08 28.69 40.90
N ALA A 23 18.09 29.54 41.12
CA ALA A 23 17.07 29.45 42.15
C ALA A 23 16.10 28.28 41.99
N ARG A 24 15.74 27.71 43.15
CA ARG A 24 14.76 26.66 43.36
C ARG A 24 13.37 27.30 43.31
N SER A 25 12.52 26.87 42.37
CA SER A 25 11.07 27.02 42.47
C SER A 25 10.54 25.83 43.26
N GLU A 26 10.64 25.90 44.59
CA GLU A 26 9.91 25.01 45.51
C GLU A 26 8.44 25.44 45.47
N ASN A 27 7.59 24.70 44.75
CA ASN A 27 6.16 24.53 45.07
C ASN A 27 5.38 23.61 44.08
N ARG A 28 6.04 22.69 43.36
CA ARG A 28 5.34 21.84 42.36
C ARG A 28 5.46 20.32 42.52
N ASP A 29 6.15 19.79 43.54
CA ASP A 29 6.50 18.35 43.55
C ASP A 29 5.97 17.52 44.75
N GLU A 30 5.36 18.11 45.80
CA GLU A 30 4.97 17.32 46.99
C GLU A 30 3.53 16.78 46.94
N SER A 31 2.58 17.43 46.26
CA SER A 31 1.19 16.95 46.22
C SER A 31 0.95 15.79 45.25
N ASP A 32 1.83 15.62 44.27
CA ASP A 32 1.56 14.80 43.07
C ASP A 32 2.17 13.41 43.21
N ASP A 33 3.36 13.32 43.85
CA ASP A 33 3.93 12.06 44.37
C ASP A 33 3.00 11.41 45.40
N ASP A 34 2.30 12.21 46.20
CA ASP A 34 1.33 11.73 47.19
C ASP A 34 0.13 11.04 46.53
N GLN A 35 -0.35 11.52 45.38
CA GLN A 35 -1.48 10.91 44.66
C GLN A 35 -1.10 9.59 43.99
N GLN A 36 0.07 9.51 43.34
CA GLN A 36 0.56 8.26 42.76
C GLN A 36 0.89 7.22 43.85
N ALA A 37 1.48 7.64 44.97
CA ALA A 37 1.69 6.78 46.13
C ALA A 37 0.37 6.28 46.73
N GLN A 38 -0.66 7.12 46.76
CA GLN A 38 -1.99 6.75 47.23
C GLN A 38 -2.68 5.72 46.31
N ILE A 39 -2.51 5.82 45.00
CA ILE A 39 -2.97 4.80 44.03
C ILE A 39 -2.31 3.44 44.29
N LEU A 40 -0.99 3.42 44.55
CA LEU A 40 -0.26 2.18 44.86
C LEU A 40 -0.65 1.59 46.23
N LEU A 41 -0.94 2.43 47.21
CA LEU A 41 -1.47 2.00 48.51
C LEU A 41 -2.86 1.38 48.36
N LEU A 42 -3.72 1.95 47.51
CA LEU A 42 -5.02 1.38 47.19
C LEU A 42 -4.89 0.03 46.47
N GLU A 43 -3.92 -0.13 45.54
CA GLU A 43 -3.58 -1.41 44.91
C GLU A 43 -3.21 -2.47 45.96
N ASN A 44 -2.26 -2.17 46.84
CA ASN A 44 -1.80 -3.09 47.88
C ASN A 44 -2.94 -3.46 48.84
N GLY A 45 -3.78 -2.49 49.21
CA GLY A 45 -4.94 -2.72 50.06
C GLY A 45 -5.97 -3.69 49.44
N ILE A 46 -6.17 -3.65 48.12
CA ILE A 46 -7.08 -4.59 47.42
C ILE A 46 -6.49 -6.01 47.38
N VAL A 47 -5.16 -6.12 47.25
CA VAL A 47 -4.46 -7.41 47.24
C VAL A 47 -4.49 -8.09 48.61
N GLU A 48 -4.43 -7.32 49.70
CA GLU A 48 -4.39 -7.85 51.06
C GLU A 48 -5.74 -8.36 51.58
N SER A 49 -6.86 -7.75 51.17
CA SER A 49 -8.17 -8.10 51.74
C SER A 49 -9.35 -7.93 50.79
N LYS A 50 -10.22 -8.94 50.74
CA LYS A 50 -11.51 -8.91 50.03
C LYS A 50 -12.46 -7.81 50.52
N LYS A 51 -12.22 -7.24 51.71
CA LYS A 51 -13.01 -6.14 52.27
C LYS A 51 -12.74 -4.80 51.56
N ASN A 52 -11.61 -4.70 50.87
CA ASN A 52 -11.15 -3.47 50.23
C ASN A 52 -11.54 -3.39 48.74
N TYR A 53 -12.42 -4.27 48.25
CA TYR A 53 -12.89 -4.23 46.86
C TYR A 53 -13.55 -2.90 46.48
N ASN A 54 -14.09 -2.15 47.44
CA ASN A 54 -14.60 -0.80 47.20
C ASN A 54 -13.53 0.18 46.66
N ASN A 55 -12.24 -0.08 46.90
CA ASN A 55 -11.15 0.73 46.38
C ASN A 55 -11.01 0.61 44.85
N ILE A 56 -11.56 -0.45 44.22
CA ILE A 56 -11.62 -0.58 42.75
C ILE A 56 -12.49 0.54 42.15
N ALA A 57 -13.58 0.91 42.82
CA ALA A 57 -14.42 2.02 42.37
C ALA A 57 -13.69 3.36 42.48
N ALA A 58 -12.87 3.56 43.52
CA ALA A 58 -12.03 4.75 43.66
C ALA A 58 -10.96 4.82 42.56
N LEU A 59 -10.27 3.71 42.28
CA LEU A 59 -9.29 3.62 41.19
C LEU A 59 -9.93 3.84 39.81
N LEU A 60 -11.16 3.36 39.59
CA LEU A 60 -11.91 3.64 38.36
C LEU A 60 -12.26 5.12 38.21
N THR A 61 -12.61 5.81 39.30
CA THR A 61 -12.84 7.26 39.25
C THR A 61 -11.56 8.05 38.98
N TYR A 62 -10.40 7.59 39.46
CA TYR A 62 -9.12 8.19 39.09
C TYR A 62 -8.82 7.95 37.60
N ALA A 63 -9.01 6.73 37.09
CA ALA A 63 -8.78 6.42 35.68
C ALA A 63 -9.81 7.02 34.69
N GLN A 64 -10.90 7.64 35.19
CA GLN A 64 -11.95 8.26 34.37
C GLN A 64 -11.86 9.78 34.31
N LYS A 65 -11.04 10.42 35.15
CA LYS A 65 -10.83 11.86 35.08
C LYS A 65 -9.98 12.12 33.84
N ASP A 66 -10.53 12.79 32.83
CA ASP A 66 -9.82 13.10 31.58
C ASP A 66 -8.90 14.35 31.74
N ASP A 67 -8.53 14.71 32.97
CA ASP A 67 -7.98 16.02 33.32
C ASP A 67 -6.83 15.83 34.31
N ASP A 68 -5.64 15.48 33.81
CA ASP A 68 -4.38 15.64 34.54
C ASP A 68 -3.19 15.73 33.54
N GLU A 69 -2.41 16.82 33.62
CA GLU A 69 -1.15 17.08 32.89
C GLU A 69 -0.03 16.06 33.27
N ASP A 70 -0.29 15.11 34.17
CA ASP A 70 0.73 14.42 34.99
C ASP A 70 0.70 12.87 34.93
N GLY A 71 -0.13 12.26 34.07
CA GLY A 71 -0.11 10.81 33.83
C GLY A 71 -0.62 9.92 34.99
N THR A 72 -1.29 10.52 35.97
CA THR A 72 -2.02 9.86 37.08
C THR A 72 -3.02 8.82 36.58
N ASP A 73 -3.71 9.12 35.47
CA ASP A 73 -4.66 8.21 34.79
C ASP A 73 -4.00 6.92 34.31
N LEU A 74 -2.77 7.04 33.80
CA LEU A 74 -1.99 5.91 33.31
C LEU A 74 -1.56 5.02 34.47
N VAL A 75 -1.09 5.62 35.58
CA VAL A 75 -0.70 4.89 36.79
C VAL A 75 -1.92 4.19 37.43
N ALA A 76 -3.07 4.86 37.48
CA ALA A 76 -4.33 4.29 37.92
C ALA A 76 -4.74 3.11 37.01
N SER A 77 -4.62 3.25 35.70
CA SER A 77 -4.94 2.17 34.75
C SER A 77 -3.98 0.98 34.85
N VAL A 78 -2.67 1.22 34.98
CA VAL A 78 -1.67 0.15 35.16
C VAL A 78 -1.92 -0.63 36.46
N SER A 79 -2.16 0.07 37.57
CA SER A 79 -2.46 -0.55 38.87
C SER A 79 -3.78 -1.34 38.82
N LEU A 80 -4.82 -0.78 38.20
CA LEU A 80 -6.10 -1.48 38.02
C LEU A 80 -5.94 -2.75 37.16
N CYS A 81 -5.12 -2.70 36.11
CA CYS A 81 -4.79 -3.87 35.29
C CYS A 81 -4.14 -4.98 36.12
N ARG A 82 -3.16 -4.63 36.96
CA ARG A 82 -2.48 -5.60 37.86
C ARG A 82 -3.46 -6.24 38.84
N VAL A 83 -4.35 -5.44 39.43
CA VAL A 83 -5.42 -5.93 40.31
C VAL A 83 -6.32 -6.91 39.58
N PHE A 84 -6.84 -6.56 38.41
CA PHE A 84 -7.74 -7.43 37.65
C PHE A 84 -7.06 -8.72 37.16
N ILE A 85 -5.80 -8.65 36.70
CA ILE A 85 -5.02 -9.85 36.33
C ILE A 85 -4.89 -10.80 37.54
N ARG A 86 -4.58 -10.27 38.73
CA ARG A 86 -4.49 -11.08 39.95
C ARG A 86 -5.85 -11.65 40.36
N LEU A 87 -6.93 -10.88 40.28
CA LEU A 87 -8.29 -11.33 40.60
C LEU A 87 -8.76 -12.44 39.65
N LEU A 88 -8.42 -12.33 38.35
CA LEU A 88 -8.68 -13.36 37.34
C LEU A 88 -7.87 -14.63 37.62
N ALA A 89 -6.58 -14.51 37.94
CA ALA A 89 -5.72 -15.63 38.31
C ALA A 89 -6.18 -16.35 39.58
N GLN A 90 -6.68 -15.61 40.58
CA GLN A 90 -7.26 -16.17 41.81
C GLN A 90 -8.65 -16.80 41.60
N GLY A 91 -9.25 -16.62 40.43
CA GLY A 91 -10.61 -17.09 40.15
C GLY A 91 -11.69 -16.37 40.94
N ALA A 92 -11.44 -15.14 41.43
CA ALA A 92 -12.40 -14.38 42.24
C ALA A 92 -13.64 -13.93 41.42
N LEU A 93 -13.51 -13.85 40.09
CA LEU A 93 -14.61 -13.61 39.15
C LEU A 93 -15.35 -14.90 38.73
N ARG A 94 -15.02 -16.05 39.33
CA ARG A 94 -15.68 -17.34 39.05
C ARG A 94 -16.82 -17.60 40.02
N ARG A 95 -17.95 -18.07 39.49
CA ARG A 95 -19.04 -18.55 40.33
C ARG A 95 -18.65 -19.93 40.86
N LYS A 96 -18.31 -20.05 42.15
CA LYS A 96 -18.08 -21.37 42.76
C LYS A 96 -19.37 -22.20 42.68
N LYS A 97 -19.28 -23.44 42.16
CA LYS A 97 -20.37 -24.43 42.25
C LYS A 97 -20.64 -24.69 43.75
N GLY A 98 -21.72 -24.13 44.29
CA GLY A 98 -22.09 -24.18 45.71
C GLY A 98 -21.87 -22.88 46.52
N GLY A 99 -21.58 -21.74 45.88
CA GLY A 99 -21.41 -20.45 46.57
C GLY A 99 -22.72 -19.81 47.05
N SER A 100 -22.64 -19.04 48.14
CA SER A 100 -23.75 -18.26 48.69
C SER A 100 -24.27 -17.23 47.68
N GLU A 101 -25.57 -16.87 47.70
CA GLU A 101 -26.13 -15.82 46.83
C GLU A 101 -25.37 -14.49 46.92
N LYS A 102 -24.80 -14.19 48.10
CA LYS A 102 -23.95 -13.01 48.32
C LYS A 102 -22.66 -13.04 47.50
N ASP A 103 -22.06 -14.21 47.31
CA ASP A 103 -20.87 -14.37 46.47
C ASP A 103 -21.21 -14.18 44.99
N ALA A 104 -22.41 -14.58 44.57
CA ALA A 104 -22.88 -14.36 43.19
C ALA A 104 -23.08 -12.86 42.89
N VAL A 105 -23.58 -12.08 43.85
CA VAL A 105 -23.71 -10.62 43.73
C VAL A 105 -22.33 -9.96 43.62
N VAL A 106 -21.36 -10.38 44.44
CA VAL A 106 -19.98 -9.85 44.37
C VAL A 106 -19.32 -10.19 43.04
N VAL A 107 -19.50 -11.40 42.51
CA VAL A 107 -18.98 -11.79 41.20
C VAL A 107 -19.60 -10.96 40.07
N THR A 108 -20.90 -10.69 40.14
CA THR A 108 -21.60 -9.86 39.14
C THR A 108 -21.08 -8.43 39.19
N TRP A 109 -20.95 -7.86 40.39
CA TRP A 109 -20.37 -6.53 40.59
C TRP A 109 -18.92 -6.43 40.07
N LEU A 110 -18.08 -7.43 40.31
CA LEU A 110 -16.71 -7.46 39.79
C LEU A 110 -16.67 -7.54 38.25
N LYS A 111 -17.62 -8.25 37.62
CA LYS A 111 -17.74 -8.29 36.15
C LYS A 111 -18.19 -6.95 35.58
N ASP A 112 -19.10 -6.26 36.26
CA ASP A 112 -19.54 -4.91 35.86
C ASP A 112 -18.36 -3.93 35.92
N ARG A 113 -17.55 -3.95 37.00
CA ARG A 113 -16.35 -3.10 37.12
C ARG A 113 -15.29 -3.44 36.08
N LEU A 114 -15.14 -4.70 35.70
CA LEU A 114 -14.25 -5.12 34.62
C LEU A 114 -14.76 -4.59 33.26
N SER A 115 -16.07 -4.59 33.02
CA SER A 115 -16.65 -4.00 31.81
C SER A 115 -16.47 -2.49 31.73
N GLU A 116 -16.62 -1.77 32.85
CA GLU A 116 -16.32 -0.34 32.94
C GLU A 116 -14.84 -0.05 32.69
N TYR A 117 -13.94 -0.88 33.24
CA TYR A 117 -12.51 -0.73 32.97
C TYR A 117 -12.16 -0.95 31.48
N LYS A 118 -12.80 -1.93 30.82
CA LYS A 118 -12.63 -2.12 29.37
C LYS A 118 -13.05 -0.88 28.57
N ALA A 119 -14.13 -0.21 28.98
CA ALA A 119 -14.55 1.05 28.37
C ALA A 119 -13.57 2.20 28.63
N VAL A 120 -12.94 2.26 29.82
CA VAL A 120 -11.87 3.22 30.13
C VAL A 120 -10.65 2.98 29.24
N LEU A 121 -10.20 1.73 29.11
CA LEU A 121 -9.10 1.36 28.21
C LEU A 121 -9.40 1.75 26.75
N GLN A 122 -10.64 1.53 26.29
CA GLN A 122 -11.05 1.93 24.94
C GLN A 122 -10.91 3.44 24.72
N ARG A 123 -11.19 4.26 25.74
CA ARG A 123 -11.02 5.73 25.66
C ARG A 123 -9.55 6.13 25.66
N LEU A 124 -8.74 5.53 26.54
CA LEU A 124 -7.30 5.79 26.63
C LEU A 124 -6.56 5.44 25.33
N MET A 125 -7.04 4.42 24.61
CA MET A 125 -6.50 4.04 23.30
C MET A 125 -6.70 5.12 22.21
N LEU A 126 -7.60 6.08 22.41
CA LEU A 126 -7.85 7.18 21.46
C LEU A 126 -6.93 8.39 21.70
N GLN A 127 -6.29 8.47 22.87
CA GLN A 127 -5.34 9.53 23.23
C GLN A 127 -3.96 9.20 22.69
N GLU A 128 -3.23 10.20 22.17
CA GLU A 128 -1.89 10.02 21.57
C GLU A 128 -0.89 9.48 22.59
N ASP A 129 -0.69 10.17 23.72
CA ASP A 129 0.36 9.87 24.69
C ASP A 129 0.19 8.54 25.45
N ALA A 130 -1.04 8.02 25.52
CA ALA A 130 -1.41 6.83 26.30
C ALA A 130 -1.77 5.61 25.42
N SER A 131 -1.78 5.74 24.09
CA SER A 131 -2.25 4.70 23.16
C SER A 131 -1.49 3.37 23.29
N SER A 132 -0.15 3.43 23.24
CA SER A 132 0.74 2.26 23.29
C SER A 132 0.64 1.48 24.60
N THR A 133 0.65 2.22 25.71
CA THR A 133 0.56 1.65 27.04
C THR A 133 -0.83 1.07 27.29
N ALA A 134 -1.89 1.74 26.86
CA ALA A 134 -3.26 1.22 26.90
C ALA A 134 -3.42 -0.06 26.08
N LEU A 135 -2.84 -0.14 24.87
CA LEU A 135 -2.84 -1.35 24.04
C LEU A 135 -2.15 -2.52 24.74
N THR A 136 -0.96 -2.28 25.29
CA THR A 136 -0.21 -3.31 26.04
C THR A 136 -1.01 -3.80 27.26
N LEU A 137 -1.69 -2.91 27.97
CA LEU A 137 -2.56 -3.27 29.10
C LEU A 137 -3.78 -4.07 28.65
N ALA A 138 -4.41 -3.68 27.54
CA ALA A 138 -5.55 -4.38 26.96
C ALA A 138 -5.17 -5.81 26.52
N MET A 139 -4.05 -5.98 25.82
CA MET A 139 -3.57 -7.31 25.40
C MET A 139 -3.22 -8.21 26.60
N ARG A 140 -2.59 -7.65 27.65
CA ARG A 140 -2.32 -8.38 28.90
C ARG A 140 -3.61 -8.79 29.63
N LEU A 141 -4.60 -7.90 29.68
CA LEU A 141 -5.91 -8.20 30.27
C LEU A 141 -6.62 -9.31 29.49
N LEU A 142 -6.57 -9.26 28.16
CA LEU A 142 -7.13 -10.28 27.28
C LEU A 142 -6.50 -11.64 27.53
N LYS A 143 -5.16 -11.70 27.68
CA LYS A 143 -4.45 -12.94 28.04
C LYS A 143 -4.92 -13.50 29.38
N ALA A 144 -5.10 -12.65 30.38
CA ALA A 144 -5.56 -13.07 31.70
C ALA A 144 -7.02 -13.58 31.69
N GLU A 145 -7.90 -12.93 30.93
CA GLU A 145 -9.30 -13.34 30.78
C GLU A 145 -9.44 -14.68 30.04
N ALA A 146 -8.64 -14.86 28.99
CA ALA A 146 -8.56 -16.13 28.27
C ALA A 146 -8.06 -17.27 29.17
N ALA A 147 -6.98 -17.05 29.93
CA ALA A 147 -6.45 -18.04 30.87
C ALA A 147 -7.44 -18.38 32.00
N ALA A 148 -8.22 -17.39 32.46
CA ALA A 148 -9.26 -17.64 33.45
C ALA A 148 -10.40 -18.51 32.89
N THR A 149 -10.76 -18.32 31.62
CA THR A 149 -11.87 -19.03 30.96
C THR A 149 -11.46 -20.43 30.46
N SER A 150 -10.25 -20.60 29.93
CA SER A 150 -9.72 -21.88 29.44
C SER A 150 -9.58 -22.95 30.53
N SER A 151 -9.50 -22.53 31.78
CA SER A 151 -9.50 -23.44 32.93
C SER A 151 -10.89 -23.96 33.34
N GLU A 152 -11.98 -23.41 32.77
CA GLU A 152 -13.37 -23.83 33.03
C GLU A 152 -13.89 -24.83 31.99
N SER A 153 -13.47 -24.68 30.73
CA SER A 153 -13.78 -25.58 29.61
C SER A 153 -12.48 -26.02 28.95
N GLU A 154 -12.28 -27.31 28.67
CA GLU A 154 -11.15 -27.78 27.84
C GLU A 154 -11.16 -27.25 26.39
N GLU A 155 -12.14 -26.40 26.06
CA GLU A 155 -12.28 -25.71 24.79
C GLU A 155 -11.51 -24.39 24.78
N TYR A 156 -10.92 -24.08 23.63
CA TYR A 156 -10.20 -22.83 23.39
C TYR A 156 -11.20 -21.67 23.31
N SER A 157 -11.20 -20.81 24.34
CA SER A 157 -12.09 -19.66 24.44
C SER A 157 -11.29 -18.36 24.38
N PHE A 158 -11.54 -17.58 23.34
CA PHE A 158 -10.95 -16.27 23.14
C PHE A 158 -11.98 -15.16 23.46
N PRO A 159 -11.62 -14.11 24.23
CA PRO A 159 -12.50 -12.97 24.52
C PRO A 159 -12.84 -12.12 23.28
N ARG A 160 -13.79 -12.58 22.45
CA ARG A 160 -14.15 -11.95 21.16
C ARG A 160 -14.62 -10.51 21.31
N GLN A 161 -15.56 -10.25 22.22
CA GLN A 161 -16.13 -8.91 22.41
C GLN A 161 -15.08 -7.86 22.78
N PHE A 162 -14.11 -8.24 23.63
CA PHE A 162 -13.06 -7.32 24.05
C PHE A 162 -12.07 -7.04 22.91
N MET A 163 -11.72 -8.05 22.11
CA MET A 163 -10.93 -7.82 20.89
C MET A 163 -11.67 -6.95 19.88
N THR A 164 -12.97 -7.15 19.68
CA THR A 164 -13.77 -6.28 18.81
C THR A 164 -13.76 -4.82 19.31
N GLN A 165 -13.74 -4.57 20.62
CA GLN A 165 -13.59 -3.22 21.20
C GLN A 165 -12.20 -2.61 20.93
N ILE A 166 -11.13 -3.40 21.08
CA ILE A 166 -9.75 -2.98 20.76
C ILE A 166 -9.65 -2.60 19.27
N VAL A 167 -10.18 -3.45 18.39
CA VAL A 167 -10.20 -3.22 16.95
C VAL A 167 -11.06 -2.00 16.59
N ALA A 168 -12.21 -1.81 17.25
CA ALA A 168 -13.05 -0.63 17.04
C ALA A 168 -12.31 0.66 17.40
N ALA A 169 -11.53 0.68 18.50
CA ALA A 169 -10.68 1.81 18.83
C ALA A 169 -9.61 2.06 17.75
N ALA A 170 -8.94 1.00 17.28
CA ALA A 170 -7.90 1.09 16.25
C ALA A 170 -8.43 1.62 14.90
N VAL A 171 -9.66 1.29 14.54
CA VAL A 171 -10.30 1.65 13.26
C VAL A 171 -11.01 3.01 13.30
N SER A 172 -11.21 3.56 14.50
CA SER A 172 -11.85 4.86 14.69
C SER A 172 -10.94 6.04 14.32
N LYS A 173 -11.54 7.22 14.09
CA LYS A 173 -10.80 8.47 13.85
C LYS A 173 -10.32 9.06 15.17
N GLY A 174 -9.22 8.54 15.71
CA GLY A 174 -8.51 9.10 16.86
C GLY A 174 -7.13 9.64 16.45
N ALA A 175 -6.64 10.67 17.12
CA ALA A 175 -5.32 11.25 16.87
C ALA A 175 -4.20 10.21 17.10
N GLY A 176 -4.32 9.38 18.15
CA GLY A 176 -3.42 8.25 18.43
C GLY A 176 -3.70 6.96 17.65
N ALA A 177 -4.72 6.93 16.78
CA ALA A 177 -5.11 5.69 16.09
C ALA A 177 -4.05 5.21 15.08
N GLY A 178 -3.20 6.09 14.56
CA GLY A 178 -2.09 5.73 13.66
C GLY A 178 -1.03 4.87 14.34
N GLU A 179 -0.47 5.36 15.45
CA GLU A 179 0.56 4.66 16.23
C GLU A 179 0.00 3.36 16.81
N LEU A 180 -1.23 3.38 17.32
CA LEU A 180 -1.90 2.19 17.83
C LEU A 180 -2.04 1.10 16.77
N ARG A 181 -2.37 1.46 15.52
CA ARG A 181 -2.49 0.50 14.42
C ARG A 181 -1.14 -0.09 14.03
N ALA A 182 -0.10 0.74 13.96
CA ALA A 182 1.25 0.27 13.67
C ALA A 182 1.74 -0.69 14.76
N GLU A 183 1.56 -0.34 16.03
CA GLU A 183 1.97 -1.19 17.14
C GLU A 183 1.16 -2.49 17.21
N LEU A 184 -0.16 -2.42 17.00
CA LEU A 184 -1.03 -3.59 16.90
C LEU A 184 -0.57 -4.52 15.77
N ALA A 185 -0.27 -3.95 14.60
CA ALA A 185 0.18 -4.69 13.43
C ALA A 185 1.53 -5.38 13.66
N GLU A 186 2.55 -4.61 14.08
CA GLU A 186 3.93 -5.08 14.20
C GLU A 186 4.14 -6.02 15.38
N ASN A 187 3.64 -5.67 16.57
CA ASN A 187 3.95 -6.41 17.80
C ASN A 187 3.01 -7.59 18.07
N PHE A 188 1.79 -7.58 17.50
CA PHE A 188 0.78 -8.58 17.82
C PHE A 188 0.22 -9.31 16.61
N VAL A 189 -0.30 -8.58 15.61
CA VAL A 189 -0.97 -9.19 14.45
C VAL A 189 0.06 -9.96 13.61
N ASN A 190 1.19 -9.35 13.23
CA ASN A 190 2.18 -10.05 12.39
C ASN A 190 2.93 -11.18 13.13
N VAL A 191 2.85 -11.22 14.46
CA VAL A 191 3.50 -12.24 15.31
C VAL A 191 2.57 -13.40 15.63
N TYR A 192 1.30 -13.14 16.00
CA TYR A 192 0.41 -14.14 16.59
C TYR A 192 -0.82 -14.47 15.75
N ASP A 193 -0.98 -15.75 15.41
CA ASP A 193 -2.03 -16.27 14.53
C ASP A 193 -3.45 -16.12 15.08
N ASP A 194 -3.63 -16.31 16.39
CA ASP A 194 -4.91 -16.13 17.04
C ASP A 194 -5.33 -14.66 17.05
N VAL A 195 -4.39 -13.75 17.34
CA VAL A 195 -4.65 -12.32 17.27
C VAL A 195 -5.04 -11.93 15.85
N ARG A 196 -4.36 -12.42 14.81
CA ARG A 196 -4.76 -12.18 13.40
C ARG A 196 -6.19 -12.62 13.12
N PHE A 197 -6.52 -13.87 13.46
CA PHE A 197 -7.84 -14.44 13.23
C PHE A 197 -8.95 -13.59 13.85
N TYR A 198 -8.79 -13.23 15.13
CA TYR A 198 -9.80 -12.47 15.85
C TYR A 198 -9.79 -10.98 15.50
N THR A 199 -8.66 -10.45 15.02
CA THR A 199 -8.61 -9.08 14.47
C THR A 199 -9.45 -8.98 13.21
N PHE A 200 -9.30 -9.90 12.24
CA PHE A 200 -10.15 -9.91 11.04
C PHE A 200 -11.63 -10.05 11.37
N LYS A 201 -11.97 -10.92 12.33
CA LYS A 201 -13.34 -11.06 12.80
C LYS A 201 -13.86 -9.80 13.49
N GLY A 202 -13.03 -9.15 14.31
CA GLY A 202 -13.33 -7.87 14.95
C GLY A 202 -13.60 -6.78 13.92
N ILE A 203 -12.79 -6.69 12.86
CA ILE A 203 -12.99 -5.73 11.76
C ILE A 203 -14.35 -5.99 11.10
N SER A 204 -14.66 -7.25 10.81
CA SER A 204 -15.90 -7.62 10.13
C SER A 204 -17.15 -7.38 10.98
N GLU A 205 -17.05 -7.51 12.31
CA GLU A 205 -18.11 -7.17 13.27
C GLU A 205 -18.28 -5.65 13.40
N THR A 206 -17.19 -4.89 13.54
CA THR A 206 -17.20 -3.43 13.64
C THR A 206 -17.78 -2.77 12.38
N LEU A 207 -17.40 -3.26 11.20
CA LEU A 207 -17.96 -2.79 9.92
C LEU A 207 -19.46 -3.10 9.78
N ALA A 208 -19.93 -4.22 10.35
CA ALA A 208 -21.34 -4.60 10.30
C ALA A 208 -22.20 -3.83 11.32
N ALA A 209 -21.64 -3.48 12.48
CA ALA A 209 -22.35 -2.79 13.55
C ALA A 209 -22.68 -1.32 13.23
N GLN A 210 -21.96 -0.69 12.28
CA GLN A 210 -22.14 0.70 11.83
C GLN A 210 -22.58 1.65 12.96
N SER A 211 -21.80 1.70 14.04
CA SER A 211 -22.17 2.49 15.21
C SER A 211 -22.19 3.99 14.89
N PRO A 212 -23.26 4.73 15.23
CA PRO A 212 -23.40 6.15 14.89
C PRO A 212 -22.42 7.08 15.62
N ASP A 213 -21.87 6.67 16.78
CA ASP A 213 -20.98 7.51 17.59
C ASP A 213 -19.52 7.57 17.10
N ALA A 214 -19.04 6.55 16.38
CA ALA A 214 -17.68 6.48 15.85
C ALA A 214 -17.66 5.62 14.57
N PRO A 215 -17.97 6.18 13.39
CA PRO A 215 -17.96 5.41 12.16
C PRO A 215 -16.54 4.93 11.84
N PRO A 216 -16.36 3.67 11.43
CA PRO A 216 -15.06 3.16 11.01
C PRO A 216 -14.56 3.97 9.80
N SER A 217 -13.34 4.48 9.87
CA SER A 217 -12.75 5.19 8.73
C SER A 217 -12.26 4.18 7.70
N PHE A 218 -12.67 4.32 6.43
CA PHE A 218 -12.21 3.46 5.35
C PHE A 218 -10.68 3.39 5.29
N ASP A 219 -10.00 4.54 5.34
CA ASP A 219 -8.55 4.61 5.29
C ASP A 219 -7.92 3.91 6.50
N ALA A 220 -8.57 3.97 7.66
CA ALA A 220 -8.06 3.34 8.86
C ALA A 220 -8.11 1.80 8.79
N VAL A 221 -9.22 1.27 8.27
CA VAL A 221 -9.39 -0.15 8.01
C VAL A 221 -8.43 -0.62 6.93
N LEU A 222 -8.30 0.14 5.84
CA LEU A 222 -7.42 -0.22 4.73
C LEU A 222 -5.96 -0.30 5.20
N GLU A 223 -5.46 0.70 5.93
CA GLU A 223 -4.10 0.68 6.49
C GLU A 223 -3.89 -0.52 7.42
N LEU A 224 -4.85 -0.84 8.29
CA LEU A 224 -4.75 -2.01 9.17
C LEU A 224 -4.74 -3.32 8.38
N LEU A 225 -5.60 -3.48 7.38
CA LEU A 225 -5.63 -4.70 6.56
C LEU A 225 -4.38 -4.86 5.68
N VAL A 226 -3.84 -3.76 5.15
CA VAL A 226 -2.61 -3.78 4.33
C VAL A 226 -1.37 -4.07 5.17
N SER A 227 -1.35 -3.65 6.43
CA SER A 227 -0.25 -3.92 7.37
C SER A 227 -0.06 -5.41 7.72
N VAL A 228 -1.02 -6.27 7.35
CA VAL A 228 -0.92 -7.72 7.56
C VAL A 228 -0.16 -8.36 6.39
N GLU A 229 1.13 -8.58 6.57
CA GLU A 229 2.03 -8.97 5.47
C GLU A 229 2.11 -10.50 5.24
N ALA A 230 1.95 -11.32 6.28
CA ALA A 230 2.19 -12.76 6.19
C ALA A 230 0.90 -13.54 5.84
N VAL A 231 0.67 -13.87 4.57
CA VAL A 231 -0.37 -14.84 4.21
C VAL A 231 0.15 -16.25 4.52
N PRO A 232 -0.49 -17.02 5.41
CA PRO A 232 -0.07 -18.41 5.65
C PRO A 232 -0.38 -19.25 4.40
N GLU A 233 0.65 -19.91 3.85
CA GLU A 233 0.54 -20.75 2.66
C GLU A 233 0.22 -22.20 3.04
N SER A 234 0.81 -22.68 4.13
CA SER A 234 0.66 -24.03 4.66
C SER A 234 0.10 -24.02 6.09
N ASN A 235 -0.52 -25.14 6.50
CA ASN A 235 -0.98 -25.29 7.89
C ASN A 235 0.19 -25.41 8.89
N ASP A 236 1.41 -25.71 8.40
CA ASP A 236 2.62 -25.83 9.23
C ASP A 236 3.23 -24.46 9.53
N ASP A 237 2.85 -23.42 8.77
CA ASP A 237 3.26 -22.02 9.01
C ASP A 237 2.52 -21.41 10.21
N ILE A 238 1.49 -22.09 10.72
CA ILE A 238 0.67 -21.67 11.85
C ILE A 238 1.20 -22.33 13.11
N GLY A 239 1.71 -21.54 14.04
CA GLY A 239 2.38 -22.08 15.23
C GLY A 239 2.59 -21.11 16.38
N GLU A 240 2.54 -19.80 16.13
CA GLU A 240 2.72 -18.78 17.15
C GLU A 240 1.37 -18.26 17.63
N PHE A 241 0.96 -18.71 18.83
CA PHE A 241 -0.27 -18.28 19.48
C PHE A 241 0.05 -17.35 20.65
N TYR A 242 -0.71 -16.26 20.79
CA TYR A 242 -0.61 -15.36 21.92
C TYR A 242 -1.14 -16.00 23.21
N LEU A 243 -2.21 -16.78 23.06
CA LEU A 243 -2.82 -17.60 24.11
C LEU A 243 -2.27 -19.03 24.10
N ASP A 244 -2.58 -19.78 25.16
CA ASP A 244 -2.24 -21.20 25.23
C ASP A 244 -2.84 -21.94 24.02
N PRO A 245 -2.02 -22.69 23.27
CA PRO A 245 -2.47 -23.29 22.01
C PRO A 245 -3.59 -24.31 22.25
N PRO A 246 -4.55 -24.42 21.32
CA PRO A 246 -5.61 -25.41 21.44
C PRO A 246 -5.01 -26.82 21.50
N LYS A 247 -5.39 -27.61 22.52
CA LYS A 247 -4.86 -28.97 22.75
C LYS A 247 -5.08 -29.93 21.55
N LYS A 248 -6.08 -29.67 20.71
CA LYS A 248 -6.40 -30.50 19.53
C LYS A 248 -5.80 -29.88 18.26
N LYS A 249 -4.91 -30.62 17.60
CA LYS A 249 -4.36 -30.24 16.28
C LYS A 249 -5.41 -30.16 15.16
N SER A 250 -6.58 -30.77 15.35
CA SER A 250 -7.73 -30.65 14.43
C SER A 250 -8.55 -29.37 14.62
N HIS A 251 -8.16 -28.50 15.55
CA HIS A 251 -8.90 -27.28 15.84
C HIS A 251 -8.87 -26.31 14.65
N SER A 252 -9.93 -25.52 14.46
CA SER A 252 -10.08 -24.56 13.36
C SER A 252 -8.91 -23.57 13.25
N MET A 253 -8.23 -23.29 14.36
CA MET A 253 -7.08 -22.39 14.43
C MET A 253 -5.82 -22.91 13.74
N TYR A 254 -5.70 -24.22 13.49
CA TYR A 254 -4.58 -24.79 12.73
C TYR A 254 -4.87 -24.88 11.22
N SER A 255 -6.05 -24.44 10.77
CA SER A 255 -6.45 -24.53 9.37
C SER A 255 -6.31 -23.18 8.68
N VAL A 256 -5.45 -23.09 7.67
CA VAL A 256 -5.29 -21.90 6.83
C VAL A 256 -6.63 -21.45 6.23
N ALA A 257 -7.45 -22.40 5.79
CA ALA A 257 -8.77 -22.10 5.22
C ALA A 257 -9.70 -21.38 6.21
N GLN A 258 -9.56 -21.64 7.51
CA GLN A 258 -10.34 -20.95 8.54
C GLN A 258 -9.79 -19.56 8.83
N HIS A 259 -8.47 -19.33 8.71
CA HIS A 259 -7.88 -17.98 8.81
C HIS A 259 -8.24 -17.08 7.61
N LYS A 260 -8.26 -17.66 6.41
CA LYS A 260 -8.63 -16.93 5.19
C LYS A 260 -10.10 -16.52 5.14
N ARG A 261 -11.00 -17.23 5.83
CA ARG A 261 -12.45 -16.92 5.83
C ARG A 261 -12.79 -15.58 6.50
N PRO A 262 -12.39 -15.29 7.76
CA PRO A 262 -12.57 -13.97 8.37
C PRO A 262 -11.87 -12.85 7.59
N ALA A 263 -10.67 -13.10 7.05
CA ALA A 263 -9.98 -12.12 6.21
C ALA A 263 -10.81 -11.77 4.96
N GLN A 264 -11.32 -12.78 4.27
CA GLN A 264 -12.22 -12.61 3.13
C GLN A 264 -13.50 -11.84 3.51
N ASP A 265 -14.15 -12.17 4.63
CA ASP A 265 -15.34 -11.45 5.12
C ASP A 265 -15.04 -9.98 5.43
N ALA A 266 -13.89 -9.70 6.06
CA ALA A 266 -13.45 -8.34 6.36
C ALA A 266 -13.22 -7.51 5.08
N TRP A 267 -12.50 -8.08 4.10
CA TRP A 267 -12.27 -7.42 2.81
C TRP A 267 -13.57 -7.16 2.03
N VAL A 268 -14.47 -8.15 1.97
CA VAL A 268 -15.77 -7.99 1.26
C VAL A 268 -16.62 -6.90 1.92
N LYS A 269 -16.69 -6.86 3.25
CA LYS A 269 -17.41 -5.80 3.97
C LYS A 269 -16.79 -4.42 3.74
N LEU A 270 -15.46 -4.33 3.66
CA LEU A 270 -14.78 -3.09 3.32
C LEU A 270 -15.13 -2.62 1.90
N LEU A 271 -15.12 -3.53 0.92
CA LEU A 271 -15.47 -3.23 -0.48
C LEU A 271 -16.93 -2.77 -0.62
N ASN A 272 -17.83 -3.31 0.21
CA ASN A 272 -19.26 -2.96 0.22
C ASN A 272 -19.57 -1.62 0.91
N LEU A 273 -18.60 -0.94 1.52
CA LEU A 273 -18.81 0.34 2.23
C LEU A 273 -19.08 1.53 1.29
N GLY A 274 -18.99 1.33 -0.02
CA GLY A 274 -19.18 2.38 -1.03
C GLY A 274 -17.90 3.20 -1.21
N LEU A 275 -16.97 2.68 -2.02
CA LEU A 275 -15.64 3.25 -2.23
C LEU A 275 -15.69 4.51 -3.10
N ASP A 276 -15.01 5.57 -2.66
CA ASP A 276 -14.69 6.71 -3.51
C ASP A 276 -13.64 6.33 -4.58
N LYS A 277 -13.51 7.15 -5.63
CA LYS A 277 -12.60 6.88 -6.76
C LYS A 277 -11.14 6.77 -6.32
N GLU A 278 -10.69 7.59 -5.37
CA GLU A 278 -9.32 7.51 -4.84
C GLU A 278 -9.10 6.26 -3.99
N GLN A 279 -10.07 5.93 -3.14
CA GLN A 279 -10.06 4.73 -2.29
C GLN A 279 -10.04 3.45 -3.14
N ARG A 280 -10.83 3.43 -4.22
CA ARG A 280 -10.83 2.34 -5.22
C ARG A 280 -9.45 2.17 -5.85
N LYS A 281 -8.79 3.26 -6.26
CA LYS A 281 -7.42 3.20 -6.81
C LYS A 281 -6.42 2.62 -5.80
N ARG A 282 -6.51 2.99 -4.52
CA ARG A 282 -5.64 2.45 -3.46
C ARG A 282 -5.85 0.94 -3.29
N VAL A 283 -7.09 0.48 -3.23
CA VAL A 283 -7.40 -0.95 -3.15
C VAL A 283 -6.89 -1.70 -4.38
N LEU A 284 -7.19 -1.22 -5.59
CA LEU A 284 -6.76 -1.86 -6.84
C LEU A 284 -5.24 -1.91 -6.98
N ALA A 285 -4.50 -0.92 -6.45
CA ALA A 285 -3.04 -0.92 -6.48
C ALA A 285 -2.40 -2.05 -5.66
N VAL A 286 -3.15 -2.60 -4.69
CA VAL A 286 -2.71 -3.59 -3.70
C VAL A 286 -3.47 -4.92 -3.89
N ILE A 287 -4.44 -4.98 -4.80
CA ILE A 287 -5.38 -6.10 -4.91
C ILE A 287 -4.69 -7.43 -5.24
N SER A 288 -3.73 -7.43 -6.16
CA SER A 288 -3.03 -8.64 -6.58
C SER A 288 -1.99 -9.12 -5.56
N THR A 289 -1.48 -8.23 -4.71
CA THR A 289 -0.38 -8.54 -3.77
C THR A 289 -0.85 -8.80 -2.34
N HIS A 290 -1.77 -8.00 -1.78
CA HIS A 290 -2.23 -8.18 -0.39
C HIS A 290 -3.72 -8.50 -0.23
N VAL A 291 -4.55 -8.46 -1.28
CA VAL A 291 -5.98 -8.78 -1.15
C VAL A 291 -6.27 -10.18 -1.65
N ALA A 292 -6.00 -10.45 -2.92
CA ALA A 292 -6.38 -11.68 -3.60
C ALA A 292 -5.80 -12.96 -2.94
N PRO A 293 -4.55 -12.98 -2.42
CA PRO A 293 -4.01 -14.17 -1.73
C PRO A 293 -4.77 -14.59 -0.46
N TRP A 294 -5.44 -13.64 0.20
CA TRP A 294 -6.25 -13.90 1.40
C TRP A 294 -7.63 -14.50 1.08
N PHE A 295 -8.07 -14.48 -0.18
CA PHE A 295 -9.38 -15.00 -0.55
C PHE A 295 -9.31 -16.53 -0.72
N THR A 296 -10.23 -17.24 -0.06
CA THR A 296 -10.40 -18.69 -0.32
C THR A 296 -10.99 -18.92 -1.70
N LYS A 297 -11.91 -18.03 -2.10
CA LYS A 297 -12.60 -17.98 -3.38
C LYS A 297 -12.38 -16.61 -4.02
N PRO A 298 -11.27 -16.40 -4.74
CA PRO A 298 -10.94 -15.10 -5.32
C PRO A 298 -11.88 -14.75 -6.49
N GLU A 299 -12.71 -15.68 -6.97
CA GLU A 299 -13.71 -15.43 -8.01
C GLU A 299 -14.72 -14.35 -7.61
N MET A 300 -14.96 -14.14 -6.31
CA MET A 300 -15.85 -13.08 -5.83
C MET A 300 -15.32 -11.67 -6.11
N LEU A 301 -14.02 -11.51 -6.33
CA LEU A 301 -13.44 -10.22 -6.72
C LEU A 301 -13.68 -9.90 -8.20
N MET A 302 -14.12 -10.86 -8.99
CA MET A 302 -14.24 -10.73 -10.45
C MET A 302 -15.25 -9.65 -10.85
N ASP A 303 -16.41 -9.62 -10.20
CA ASP A 303 -17.44 -8.61 -10.50
C ASP A 303 -16.91 -7.21 -10.18
N PHE A 304 -16.31 -7.03 -9.01
CA PHE A 304 -15.71 -5.76 -8.60
C PHE A 304 -14.57 -5.31 -9.53
N LEU A 305 -13.69 -6.24 -9.91
CA LEU A 305 -12.60 -5.98 -10.84
C LEU A 305 -13.10 -5.65 -12.24
N THR A 306 -14.14 -6.34 -12.70
CA THR A 306 -14.77 -6.11 -14.02
C THR A 306 -15.45 -4.76 -14.07
N ASP A 307 -16.19 -4.38 -13.03
CA ASP A 307 -16.80 -3.05 -12.91
C ASP A 307 -15.72 -1.96 -12.90
N SER A 308 -14.66 -2.17 -12.12
CA SER A 308 -13.51 -1.26 -12.06
C SER A 308 -12.75 -1.19 -13.39
N PHE A 309 -12.71 -2.29 -14.14
CA PHE A 309 -12.09 -2.36 -15.46
C PHE A 309 -12.93 -1.68 -16.54
N ASN A 310 -14.26 -1.72 -16.42
CA ASN A 310 -15.18 -1.08 -17.33
C ASN A 310 -15.33 0.44 -17.10
N GLU A 311 -15.01 0.95 -15.91
CA GLU A 311 -15.08 2.39 -15.57
C GLU A 311 -14.17 3.28 -16.45
N GLY A 312 -13.05 2.75 -16.95
CA GLY A 312 -12.13 3.45 -17.84
C GLY A 312 -11.01 4.23 -17.13
N GLY A 313 -10.00 4.63 -17.91
CA GLY A 313 -8.88 5.46 -17.47
C GLY A 313 -7.95 4.79 -16.45
N SER A 314 -7.45 5.56 -15.48
CA SER A 314 -6.45 5.08 -14.51
C SER A 314 -6.93 3.92 -13.62
N VAL A 315 -8.25 3.79 -13.42
CA VAL A 315 -8.84 2.73 -12.58
C VAL A 315 -8.74 1.39 -13.32
N SER A 316 -9.06 1.37 -14.62
CA SER A 316 -8.94 0.17 -15.46
C SER A 316 -7.51 -0.35 -15.56
N LEU A 317 -6.52 0.55 -15.63
CA LEU A 317 -5.11 0.16 -15.63
C LEU A 317 -4.68 -0.57 -14.35
N LEU A 318 -5.22 -0.16 -13.20
CA LEU A 318 -4.96 -0.82 -11.92
C LEU A 318 -5.78 -2.10 -11.78
N ALA A 319 -7.01 -2.13 -12.29
CA ALA A 319 -7.83 -3.33 -12.28
C ALA A 319 -7.22 -4.46 -13.13
N LEU A 320 -6.50 -4.12 -14.21
CA LEU A 320 -5.86 -5.09 -15.09
C LEU A 320 -4.90 -6.04 -14.37
N SER A 321 -4.16 -5.56 -13.36
CA SER A 321 -3.28 -6.45 -12.57
C SER A 321 -4.06 -7.45 -11.73
N GLY A 322 -5.22 -7.03 -11.21
CA GLY A 322 -6.13 -7.91 -10.47
C GLY A 322 -6.80 -8.94 -11.37
N VAL A 323 -7.29 -8.52 -12.54
CA VAL A 323 -7.88 -9.43 -13.54
C VAL A 323 -6.85 -10.44 -14.02
N PHE A 324 -5.61 -10.01 -14.30
CA PHE A 324 -4.53 -10.90 -14.68
C PHE A 324 -4.24 -11.97 -13.62
N TYR A 325 -4.18 -11.57 -12.35
CA TYR A 325 -3.99 -12.50 -11.25
C TYR A 325 -5.09 -13.59 -11.22
N LEU A 326 -6.36 -13.21 -11.44
CA LEU A 326 -7.46 -14.17 -11.50
C LEU A 326 -7.38 -15.09 -12.73
N ILE A 327 -6.96 -14.58 -13.88
CA ILE A 327 -6.72 -15.38 -15.08
C ILE A 327 -5.59 -16.39 -14.82
N GLN A 328 -4.49 -15.97 -14.20
CA GLN A 328 -3.32 -16.81 -13.99
C GLN A 328 -3.52 -17.91 -12.93
N GLU A 329 -4.13 -17.59 -11.79
CA GLU A 329 -4.26 -18.52 -10.65
C GLU A 329 -5.48 -19.44 -10.77
N ARG A 330 -6.56 -18.95 -11.39
CA ARG A 330 -7.86 -19.65 -11.42
C ARG A 330 -8.36 -19.94 -12.83
N ASN A 331 -7.63 -19.57 -13.87
CA ASN A 331 -8.02 -19.74 -15.27
C ASN A 331 -9.42 -19.17 -15.54
N LEU A 332 -9.78 -18.04 -14.93
CA LEU A 332 -11.02 -17.35 -15.25
C LEU A 332 -10.89 -16.69 -16.62
N ASP A 333 -11.79 -17.03 -17.54
CA ASP A 333 -11.84 -16.40 -18.85
C ASP A 333 -12.60 -15.07 -18.78
N TYR A 334 -11.95 -13.99 -19.22
CA TYR A 334 -12.61 -12.71 -19.45
C TYR A 334 -13.04 -12.62 -20.93
N PRO A 335 -14.34 -12.47 -21.22
CA PRO A 335 -14.80 -12.35 -22.60
C PRO A 335 -14.22 -11.10 -23.26
N GLU A 336 -13.80 -11.21 -24.53
CA GLU A 336 -13.26 -10.08 -25.31
C GLU A 336 -12.06 -9.35 -24.66
N PHE A 337 -11.24 -10.08 -23.91
CA PHE A 337 -10.08 -9.53 -23.21
C PHE A 337 -9.20 -8.63 -24.09
N TYR A 338 -8.85 -9.07 -25.30
CA TYR A 338 -7.99 -8.30 -26.19
C TYR A 338 -8.68 -7.07 -26.80
N ASN A 339 -9.99 -7.11 -27.05
CA ASN A 339 -10.72 -5.95 -27.56
C ASN A 339 -10.76 -4.86 -26.48
N LYS A 340 -11.01 -5.27 -25.23
CA LYS A 340 -10.99 -4.33 -24.11
C LYS A 340 -9.58 -3.81 -23.83
N LEU A 341 -8.55 -4.66 -23.89
CA LEU A 341 -7.14 -4.25 -23.79
C LEU A 341 -6.75 -3.27 -24.89
N TYR A 342 -7.25 -3.46 -26.11
CA TYR A 342 -7.04 -2.56 -27.24
C TYR A 342 -7.74 -1.21 -27.03
N SER A 343 -8.97 -1.21 -26.48
CA SER A 343 -9.68 0.02 -26.12
C SER A 343 -9.02 0.81 -24.98
N LEU A 344 -8.23 0.12 -24.14
CA LEU A 344 -7.50 0.73 -23.02
C LEU A 344 -6.24 1.48 -23.48
N LEU A 345 -5.76 1.21 -24.70
CA LEU A 345 -4.70 1.99 -25.33
C LEU A 345 -5.25 3.35 -25.79
N ASP A 346 -5.50 4.23 -24.82
CA ASP A 346 -5.96 5.60 -25.04
C ASP A 346 -4.81 6.61 -25.06
N ALA A 347 -5.15 7.88 -25.34
CA ALA A 347 -4.19 8.97 -25.37
C ALA A 347 -3.50 9.20 -24.02
N ASP A 348 -4.20 8.93 -22.90
CA ASP A 348 -3.72 9.25 -21.55
C ASP A 348 -2.78 8.17 -20.99
N LEU A 349 -2.82 6.95 -21.54
CA LEU A 349 -2.06 5.80 -21.04
C LEU A 349 -0.55 6.06 -20.97
N LEU A 350 0.03 6.67 -22.00
CA LEU A 350 1.49 6.94 -22.05
C LEU A 350 1.92 8.07 -21.10
N HIS A 351 0.97 8.92 -20.69
CA HIS A 351 1.17 9.98 -19.71
C HIS A 351 0.87 9.52 -18.27
N SER A 352 0.24 8.36 -18.09
CA SER A 352 -0.12 7.81 -16.78
C SER A 352 1.09 7.43 -15.94
N LYS A 353 0.98 7.65 -14.61
CA LYS A 353 1.97 7.20 -13.61
C LYS A 353 2.10 5.68 -13.56
N HIS A 354 1.03 4.95 -13.88
CA HIS A 354 0.99 3.49 -13.78
C HIS A 354 1.39 2.77 -15.08
N ARG A 355 1.91 3.49 -16.07
CA ARG A 355 2.30 2.94 -17.38
C ARG A 355 3.33 1.80 -17.27
N SER A 356 4.28 1.88 -16.34
CA SER A 356 5.30 0.81 -16.21
C SER A 356 4.67 -0.52 -15.80
N ARG A 357 3.73 -0.49 -14.84
CA ARG A 357 2.97 -1.70 -14.43
C ARG A 357 2.16 -2.24 -15.59
N PHE A 358 1.53 -1.35 -16.36
CA PHE A 358 0.78 -1.74 -17.56
C PHE A 358 1.67 -2.41 -18.61
N PHE A 359 2.84 -1.84 -18.94
CA PHE A 359 3.73 -2.42 -19.96
C PHE A 359 4.32 -3.77 -19.57
N ARG A 360 4.57 -4.02 -18.27
CA ARG A 360 4.96 -5.36 -17.77
C ARG A 360 3.88 -6.41 -18.06
N LEU A 361 2.63 -6.05 -17.78
CA LEU A 361 1.48 -6.91 -18.07
C LEU A 361 1.27 -7.07 -19.57
N LEU A 362 1.37 -5.98 -20.34
CA LEU A 362 1.20 -5.99 -21.79
C LEU A 362 2.24 -6.87 -22.50
N ASP A 363 3.50 -6.83 -22.04
CA ASP A 363 4.55 -7.71 -22.56
C ASP A 363 4.22 -9.18 -22.27
N THR A 364 3.67 -9.47 -21.09
CA THR A 364 3.19 -10.82 -20.74
C THR A 364 2.03 -11.25 -21.64
N PHE A 365 1.01 -10.40 -21.86
CA PHE A 365 -0.14 -10.73 -22.70
C PHE A 365 0.23 -10.98 -24.16
N LEU A 366 1.01 -10.08 -24.75
CA LEU A 366 1.42 -10.17 -26.16
C LEU A 366 2.62 -11.10 -26.39
N SER A 367 3.16 -11.71 -25.33
CA SER A 367 4.10 -12.83 -25.44
C SER A 367 3.43 -14.18 -25.76
N SER A 368 2.10 -14.25 -25.69
CA SER A 368 1.37 -15.49 -25.94
C SER A 368 1.54 -15.99 -27.38
N SER A 369 1.72 -17.30 -27.54
CA SER A 369 1.94 -17.94 -28.84
C SER A 369 0.67 -18.08 -29.69
N HIS A 370 -0.52 -17.92 -29.10
CA HIS A 370 -1.81 -18.19 -29.76
C HIS A 370 -2.46 -16.92 -30.33
N LEU A 371 -1.68 -15.86 -30.56
CA LEU A 371 -2.18 -14.59 -31.04
C LEU A 371 -2.07 -14.48 -32.56
N PRO A 372 -3.16 -14.08 -33.26
CA PRO A 372 -3.10 -13.86 -34.69
C PRO A 372 -2.26 -12.61 -34.99
N ALA A 373 -1.51 -12.64 -36.09
CA ALA A 373 -0.61 -11.54 -36.48
C ALA A 373 -1.35 -10.19 -36.64
N GLN A 374 -2.59 -10.21 -37.10
CA GLN A 374 -3.43 -9.02 -37.24
C GLN A 374 -3.68 -8.31 -35.91
N LEU A 375 -3.84 -9.08 -34.82
CA LEU A 375 -3.99 -8.52 -33.47
C LEU A 375 -2.74 -7.76 -33.10
N VAL A 376 -1.59 -8.42 -33.21
CA VAL A 376 -0.31 -7.85 -32.80
C VAL A 376 0.00 -6.59 -33.64
N ALA A 377 -0.27 -6.64 -34.95
CA ALA A 377 -0.13 -5.50 -35.85
C ALA A 377 -1.00 -4.31 -35.41
N SER A 378 -2.26 -4.53 -35.01
CA SER A 378 -3.15 -3.45 -34.57
C SER A 378 -2.67 -2.79 -33.28
N PHE A 379 -2.18 -3.59 -32.32
CA PHE A 379 -1.56 -3.10 -31.09
C PHE A 379 -0.31 -2.26 -31.39
N ILE A 380 0.57 -2.73 -32.28
CA ILE A 380 1.77 -1.99 -32.71
C ILE A 380 1.38 -0.68 -33.38
N LYS A 381 0.46 -0.70 -34.36
CA LYS A 381 0.07 0.49 -35.12
C LYS A 381 -0.61 1.54 -34.24
N ARG A 382 -1.55 1.13 -33.38
CA ARG A 382 -2.20 2.05 -32.43
C ARG A 382 -1.18 2.67 -31.48
N LEU A 383 -0.29 1.87 -30.88
CA LEU A 383 0.77 2.41 -30.02
C LEU A 383 1.73 3.33 -30.77
N ALA A 384 2.08 3.02 -32.03
CA ALA A 384 2.96 3.87 -32.84
C ALA A 384 2.33 5.25 -33.07
N ARG A 385 1.02 5.30 -33.33
CA ARG A 385 0.27 6.56 -33.45
C ARG A 385 0.19 7.33 -32.13
N LEU A 386 -0.02 6.64 -31.02
CA LEU A 386 0.03 7.24 -29.68
C LEU A 386 1.43 7.79 -29.35
N CYS A 387 2.49 7.12 -29.83
CA CYS A 387 3.87 7.55 -29.61
C CYS A 387 4.22 8.92 -30.23
N LEU A 388 3.47 9.40 -31.23
CA LEU A 388 3.69 10.73 -31.81
C LEU A 388 3.49 11.86 -30.80
N ASN A 389 2.56 11.68 -29.86
CA ASN A 389 2.25 12.67 -28.82
C ASN A 389 2.84 12.29 -27.45
N ALA A 390 3.57 11.17 -27.40
CA ALA A 390 4.02 10.59 -26.15
C ALA A 390 5.26 11.29 -25.57
N PRO A 391 5.46 11.22 -24.25
CA PRO A 391 6.68 11.70 -23.63
C PRO A 391 7.88 10.81 -24.03
N PRO A 392 9.12 11.36 -24.08
CA PRO A 392 10.32 10.60 -24.43
C PRO A 392 10.52 9.37 -23.54
N SER A 393 10.16 9.49 -22.26
CA SER A 393 10.21 8.40 -21.29
C SER A 393 9.33 7.19 -21.64
N ALA A 394 8.25 7.39 -22.39
CA ALA A 394 7.38 6.30 -22.85
C ALA A 394 7.91 5.69 -24.16
N ILE A 395 8.41 6.52 -25.09
CA ILE A 395 8.96 6.07 -26.37
C ILE A 395 10.13 5.09 -26.16
N VAL A 396 10.98 5.36 -25.16
CA VAL A 396 12.11 4.49 -24.78
C VAL A 396 11.65 3.08 -24.37
N VAL A 397 10.45 2.92 -23.84
CA VAL A 397 9.85 1.61 -23.50
C VAL A 397 9.25 0.96 -24.75
N VAL A 398 8.47 1.72 -25.52
CA VAL A 398 7.65 1.18 -26.61
C VAL A 398 8.50 0.67 -27.78
N VAL A 399 9.60 1.36 -28.14
CA VAL A 399 10.40 0.98 -29.31
C VAL A 399 11.13 -0.36 -29.12
N PRO A 400 11.86 -0.63 -28.02
CA PRO A 400 12.43 -1.96 -27.75
C PRO A 400 11.35 -3.04 -27.65
N TRP A 401 10.17 -2.69 -27.16
CA TRP A 401 9.04 -3.60 -27.10
C TRP A 401 8.50 -3.96 -28.50
N PHE A 402 8.39 -2.99 -29.42
CA PHE A 402 8.09 -3.26 -30.83
C PHE A 402 9.13 -4.17 -31.47
N TYR A 403 10.42 -3.95 -31.20
CA TYR A 403 11.49 -4.82 -31.69
C TYR A 403 11.26 -6.28 -31.28
N ASN A 404 10.92 -6.52 -30.01
CA ASN A 404 10.62 -7.86 -29.51
C ASN A 404 9.39 -8.48 -30.21
N LEU A 405 8.35 -7.69 -30.47
CA LEU A 405 7.15 -8.17 -31.19
C LEU A 405 7.43 -8.49 -32.65
N PHE A 406 8.17 -7.67 -33.39
CA PHE A 406 8.56 -7.97 -34.78
C PHE A 406 9.42 -9.23 -34.87
N LYS A 407 10.31 -9.46 -33.89
CA LYS A 407 11.09 -10.69 -33.80
C LYS A 407 10.22 -11.93 -33.54
N LYS A 408 9.20 -11.82 -32.68
CA LYS A 408 8.26 -12.91 -32.38
C LYS A 408 7.27 -13.18 -33.51
N HIS A 409 6.80 -12.14 -34.20
CA HIS A 409 5.80 -12.21 -35.27
C HIS A 409 6.36 -11.62 -36.58
N PRO A 410 7.08 -12.42 -37.39
CA PRO A 410 7.67 -11.95 -38.64
C PRO A 410 6.65 -11.38 -39.64
N LEU A 411 5.39 -11.80 -39.60
CA LEU A 411 4.33 -11.25 -40.47
C LEU A 411 4.07 -9.76 -40.22
N CYS A 412 4.36 -9.24 -39.03
CA CYS A 412 4.21 -7.80 -38.75
C CYS A 412 5.33 -6.97 -39.42
N THR A 413 6.40 -7.59 -39.92
CA THR A 413 7.52 -6.87 -40.55
C THR A 413 7.16 -6.25 -41.91
N PHE A 414 6.05 -6.67 -42.53
CA PHE A 414 5.51 -6.01 -43.73
C PHE A 414 5.15 -4.54 -43.47
N MET A 415 4.84 -4.18 -42.22
CA MET A 415 4.59 -2.79 -41.83
C MET A 415 5.86 -1.93 -41.81
N MET A 416 7.04 -2.55 -41.79
CA MET A 416 8.34 -1.87 -41.83
C MET A 416 8.87 -1.77 -43.27
N HIS A 417 8.73 -2.86 -44.02
CA HIS A 417 9.21 -2.96 -45.40
C HIS A 417 8.13 -3.58 -46.27
N HIS A 418 7.42 -2.72 -47.00
CA HIS A 418 6.37 -3.11 -47.93
C HIS A 418 6.87 -2.93 -49.38
N GLU A 419 6.94 -4.04 -50.12
CA GLU A 419 7.33 -4.02 -51.53
C GLU A 419 6.09 -3.99 -52.42
N VAL A 420 5.99 -2.98 -53.29
CA VAL A 420 4.96 -2.91 -54.33
C VAL A 420 5.29 -3.95 -55.40
N ARG A 421 4.42 -4.94 -55.57
CA ARG A 421 4.71 -6.11 -56.43
C ARG A 421 4.18 -5.94 -57.85
N THR A 422 3.17 -5.11 -58.05
CA THR A 422 2.54 -4.90 -59.36
C THR A 422 2.89 -3.53 -59.93
N ASP A 423 3.12 -3.47 -61.24
CA ASP A 423 3.39 -2.20 -61.94
C ASP A 423 2.18 -1.26 -61.90
N GLU A 424 0.96 -1.82 -61.86
CA GLU A 424 -0.30 -1.08 -61.72
C GLU A 424 -0.39 -0.35 -60.37
N GLU A 425 -0.09 -1.02 -59.26
CA GLU A 425 -0.05 -0.39 -57.92
C GLU A 425 1.02 0.71 -57.85
N ARG A 426 2.15 0.51 -58.54
CA ARG A 426 3.23 1.50 -58.60
C ARG A 426 2.78 2.76 -59.34
N GLU A 427 2.15 2.62 -60.49
CA GLU A 427 1.61 3.76 -61.25
C GLU A 427 0.52 4.51 -60.45
N LEU A 428 -0.32 3.79 -59.70
CA LEU A 428 -1.32 4.40 -58.81
C LEU A 428 -0.68 5.17 -57.65
N LEU A 429 0.35 4.60 -57.01
CA LEU A 429 1.09 5.25 -55.93
C LEU A 429 1.84 6.50 -56.40
N GLU A 430 2.45 6.46 -57.59
CA GLU A 430 3.16 7.61 -58.17
C GLU A 430 2.21 8.75 -58.54
N ASN A 431 0.98 8.44 -58.96
CA ASN A 431 -0.01 9.44 -59.38
C ASN A 431 -0.87 9.98 -58.22
N GLY A 432 -1.18 9.15 -57.22
CA GLY A 432 -2.16 9.45 -56.16
C GLY A 432 -1.61 9.48 -54.74
N GLY A 433 -0.37 9.06 -54.51
CA GLY A 433 0.15 8.82 -53.15
C GLY A 433 -0.45 7.56 -52.51
N MET A 434 -0.19 7.37 -51.21
CA MET A 434 -0.74 6.24 -50.44
C MET A 434 -1.52 6.77 -49.25
N ASP A 435 -2.81 6.45 -49.20
CA ASP A 435 -3.62 6.66 -48.02
C ASP A 435 -3.42 5.48 -47.04
N ASP A 436 -3.24 5.79 -45.75
CA ASP A 436 -3.04 4.76 -44.72
C ASP A 436 -4.33 3.96 -44.52
N PRO A 437 -4.36 2.63 -44.81
CA PRO A 437 -5.57 1.82 -44.67
C PRO A 437 -6.00 1.59 -43.22
N PHE A 438 -5.13 1.91 -42.24
CA PHE A 438 -5.43 1.65 -40.83
C PHE A 438 -6.56 2.54 -40.27
N LEU A 439 -7.57 1.88 -39.71
CA LEU A 439 -8.73 2.52 -39.07
C LEU A 439 -8.46 2.79 -37.57
N PRO A 440 -8.26 4.06 -37.15
CA PRO A 440 -7.90 4.37 -35.76
C PRO A 440 -9.04 4.15 -34.76
N ASP A 441 -10.28 4.45 -35.16
CA ASP A 441 -11.45 4.46 -34.26
C ASP A 441 -12.12 3.08 -34.14
N GLU A 442 -11.60 2.08 -34.85
CA GLU A 442 -12.11 0.72 -34.80
C GLU A 442 -11.85 0.10 -33.41
N LYS A 443 -12.85 -0.62 -32.89
CA LYS A 443 -12.77 -1.23 -31.55
C LYS A 443 -12.21 -2.63 -31.61
N ASP A 444 -12.49 -3.36 -32.68
CA ASP A 444 -12.07 -4.73 -32.81
C ASP A 444 -10.67 -4.79 -33.45
N PRO A 445 -9.63 -5.23 -32.71
CA PRO A 445 -8.25 -5.24 -33.20
C PRO A 445 -8.07 -6.11 -34.46
N MET A 446 -8.97 -7.07 -34.69
CA MET A 446 -8.99 -7.91 -35.89
C MET A 446 -9.34 -7.12 -37.17
N GLU A 447 -10.17 -6.08 -37.07
CA GLU A 447 -10.77 -5.41 -38.23
C GLU A 447 -10.08 -4.08 -38.59
N THR A 448 -9.04 -3.70 -37.85
CA THR A 448 -8.31 -2.41 -38.02
C THR A 448 -7.48 -2.28 -39.30
N GLN A 449 -7.31 -3.35 -40.09
CA GLN A 449 -6.45 -3.40 -41.30
C GLN A 449 -4.99 -2.97 -41.08
N ALA A 450 -4.44 -3.18 -39.87
CA ALA A 450 -3.10 -2.72 -39.52
C ALA A 450 -1.94 -3.39 -40.28
N ILE A 451 -2.09 -4.64 -40.75
CA ILE A 451 -1.02 -5.34 -41.50
C ILE A 451 -0.69 -4.65 -42.82
N GLU A 452 -1.69 -4.08 -43.49
CA GLU A 452 -1.53 -3.39 -44.78
C GLU A 452 -0.99 -1.96 -44.63
N SER A 453 -0.91 -1.47 -43.39
CA SER A 453 -0.36 -0.16 -43.04
C SER A 453 1.17 -0.18 -42.89
N CYS A 454 1.78 1.00 -42.89
CA CYS A 454 3.22 1.19 -42.61
C CYS A 454 3.45 2.01 -41.33
N LEU A 455 4.65 1.92 -40.76
CA LEU A 455 5.03 2.59 -39.50
C LEU A 455 5.74 3.93 -39.72
N TRP A 456 5.12 4.85 -40.45
CA TRP A 456 5.66 6.20 -40.65
C TRP A 456 5.87 6.94 -39.33
N GLU A 457 5.06 6.64 -38.31
CA GLU A 457 5.14 7.27 -37.01
C GLU A 457 6.50 7.03 -36.34
N ILE A 458 7.03 5.79 -36.42
CA ILE A 458 8.34 5.46 -35.85
C ILE A 458 9.48 6.07 -36.68
N VAL A 459 9.34 6.11 -38.00
CA VAL A 459 10.32 6.76 -38.88
C VAL A 459 10.41 8.26 -38.54
N GLN A 460 9.28 8.92 -38.34
CA GLN A 460 9.26 10.32 -37.96
C GLN A 460 9.89 10.57 -36.58
N LEU A 461 9.68 9.65 -35.62
CA LEU A 461 10.31 9.69 -34.29
C LEU A 461 11.85 9.55 -34.33
N GLN A 462 12.46 9.15 -35.45
CA GLN A 462 13.93 9.17 -35.59
C GLN A 462 14.51 10.58 -35.61
N SER A 463 13.69 11.59 -35.91
CA SER A 463 14.05 13.01 -35.87
C SER A 463 13.74 13.68 -34.53
N HIS A 464 13.49 12.89 -33.48
CA HIS A 464 13.14 13.40 -32.15
C HIS A 464 14.25 14.28 -31.54
N TYR A 465 13.85 15.32 -30.79
CA TYR A 465 14.77 16.31 -30.22
C TYR A 465 15.79 15.71 -29.23
N HIS A 466 15.40 14.65 -28.51
CA HIS A 466 16.28 13.96 -27.56
C HIS A 466 17.13 12.91 -28.28
N PRO A 467 18.47 12.98 -28.21
CA PRO A 467 19.37 12.14 -29.00
C PRO A 467 19.23 10.65 -28.67
N ASN A 468 19.11 10.27 -27.39
CA ASN A 468 18.97 8.85 -27.04
C ASN A 468 17.66 8.24 -27.59
N VAL A 469 16.58 9.03 -27.67
CA VAL A 469 15.29 8.55 -28.20
C VAL A 469 15.41 8.36 -29.71
N ALA A 470 16.02 9.32 -30.40
CA ALA A 470 16.30 9.21 -31.83
C ALA A 470 17.18 7.99 -32.15
N THR A 471 18.22 7.70 -31.36
CA THR A 471 19.05 6.50 -31.56
C THR A 471 18.29 5.20 -31.29
N ILE A 472 17.38 5.19 -30.31
CA ILE A 472 16.55 4.02 -30.01
C ILE A 472 15.55 3.78 -31.16
N ALA A 473 14.91 4.83 -31.68
CA ALA A 473 14.02 4.75 -32.84
C ALA A 473 14.74 4.22 -34.09
N LYS A 474 16.02 4.55 -34.27
CA LYS A 474 16.84 4.04 -35.38
C LYS A 474 17.10 2.54 -35.33
N ILE A 475 17.01 1.89 -34.16
CA ILE A 475 17.16 0.42 -34.03
C ILE A 475 16.17 -0.32 -34.95
N ILE A 476 14.98 0.26 -35.18
CA ILE A 476 13.96 -0.32 -36.06
C ILE A 476 14.36 -0.22 -37.55
N SER A 477 15.15 0.79 -37.94
CA SER A 477 15.68 0.89 -39.31
C SER A 477 17.02 0.17 -39.51
N GLU A 478 17.72 -0.14 -38.43
CA GLU A 478 18.95 -0.92 -38.47
C GLU A 478 18.66 -2.42 -38.60
N GLN A 479 19.71 -3.20 -38.90
CA GLN A 479 19.57 -4.65 -39.01
C GLN A 479 19.26 -5.29 -37.66
N PHE A 480 18.36 -6.26 -37.68
CA PHE A 480 17.86 -6.96 -36.50
C PHE A 480 18.86 -8.00 -35.97
N THR A 481 19.96 -7.52 -35.38
CA THR A 481 21.09 -8.36 -34.89
C THR A 481 20.89 -8.91 -33.49
N LYS A 482 20.23 -8.17 -32.59
CA LYS A 482 19.98 -8.59 -31.21
C LYS A 482 18.84 -9.63 -31.15
N GLN A 483 18.92 -10.58 -30.22
CA GLN A 483 17.86 -11.59 -30.05
C GLN A 483 16.60 -11.00 -29.41
N PHE A 484 16.77 -10.27 -28.30
CA PHE A 484 15.70 -9.57 -27.60
C PHE A 484 16.28 -8.38 -26.82
N TYR A 485 15.42 -7.41 -26.49
CA TYR A 485 15.71 -6.36 -25.52
C TYR A 485 14.96 -6.66 -24.22
N ASN A 486 15.64 -6.56 -23.09
CA ASN A 486 14.99 -6.66 -21.79
C ASN A 486 14.18 -5.39 -21.53
N VAL A 487 12.85 -5.51 -21.44
CA VAL A 487 11.95 -4.34 -21.30
C VAL A 487 12.12 -3.69 -19.92
N GLU A 488 12.45 -4.46 -18.87
CA GLU A 488 12.65 -3.93 -17.51
C GLU A 488 13.75 -2.87 -17.42
N ASP A 489 14.81 -2.98 -18.22
CA ASP A 489 15.91 -2.00 -18.24
C ASP A 489 15.45 -0.63 -18.79
N PHE A 490 14.36 -0.62 -19.56
CA PHE A 490 13.77 0.56 -20.16
C PHE A 490 12.51 1.04 -19.43
N LEU A 491 12.01 0.28 -18.46
CA LEU A 491 10.87 0.68 -17.64
C LEU A 491 11.28 1.69 -16.57
N ASP A 492 10.30 2.41 -16.03
CA ASP A 492 10.46 3.37 -14.93
C ASP A 492 11.33 4.62 -15.20
N HIS A 493 11.73 4.85 -16.45
CA HIS A 493 12.32 6.15 -16.83
C HIS A 493 11.28 7.27 -16.68
N SER A 494 11.71 8.37 -16.07
CA SER A 494 10.95 9.60 -15.89
C SER A 494 11.75 10.80 -16.41
N TYR A 495 11.11 11.96 -16.56
CA TYR A 495 11.83 13.19 -16.91
C TYR A 495 12.95 13.52 -15.93
N ALA A 496 12.74 13.26 -14.63
CA ALA A 496 13.76 13.45 -13.61
C ALA A 496 14.97 12.53 -13.86
N SER A 497 14.72 11.24 -14.10
CA SER A 497 15.78 10.28 -14.40
C SER A 497 16.54 10.62 -15.69
N LEU A 498 15.84 11.08 -16.74
CA LEU A 498 16.48 11.52 -17.98
C LEU A 498 17.37 12.75 -17.77
N LEU A 499 16.92 13.70 -16.95
CA LEU A 499 17.66 14.92 -16.65
C LEU A 499 18.87 14.62 -15.73
N ASP A 500 18.69 13.79 -14.71
CA ASP A 500 19.77 13.30 -13.85
C ASP A 500 20.80 12.49 -14.66
N GLY A 501 20.32 11.71 -15.64
CA GLY A 501 21.15 10.98 -16.59
C GLY A 501 21.95 11.90 -17.53
N GLU A 502 21.51 13.13 -17.78
CA GLU A 502 22.28 14.13 -18.53
C GLU A 502 23.24 14.89 -17.61
N LEU A 503 22.79 15.29 -16.42
CA LEU A 503 23.61 16.00 -15.44
C LEU A 503 24.80 15.19 -14.92
N SER A 504 24.63 13.87 -14.82
CA SER A 504 25.69 12.96 -14.38
C SER A 504 26.74 12.67 -15.47
N LYS A 505 26.53 13.09 -16.72
CA LYS A 505 27.51 12.90 -17.79
C LYS A 505 28.70 13.81 -17.59
N GLU A 506 29.88 13.20 -17.54
CA GLU A 506 31.13 13.97 -17.60
C GLU A 506 31.26 14.68 -18.95
N ILE A 507 31.56 15.98 -18.90
CA ILE A 507 31.79 16.81 -20.09
C ILE A 507 33.12 16.39 -20.71
N LYS A 508 33.07 15.44 -21.66
CA LYS A 508 34.25 14.94 -22.38
C LYS A 508 34.75 15.89 -23.47
N ARG A 509 33.87 16.75 -23.99
CA ARG A 509 34.18 17.72 -25.06
C ARG A 509 33.62 19.07 -24.66
N SER A 510 34.39 20.14 -24.91
CA SER A 510 33.91 21.50 -24.68
C SER A 510 32.67 21.78 -25.54
N PRO A 511 31.62 22.39 -24.99
CA PRO A 511 30.43 22.73 -25.75
C PRO A 511 30.78 23.70 -26.89
N VAL A 512 30.11 23.53 -28.02
CA VAL A 512 30.26 24.40 -29.19
C VAL A 512 29.33 25.59 -29.09
N VAL A 513 29.71 26.71 -29.70
CA VAL A 513 28.92 27.95 -29.74
C VAL A 513 28.61 28.33 -31.17
N GLU A 514 27.53 29.09 -31.35
CA GLU A 514 27.16 29.64 -32.65
C GLU A 514 28.07 30.81 -33.03
N PHE A 515 28.66 30.76 -34.23
CA PHE A 515 29.68 31.74 -34.67
C PHE A 515 29.09 33.07 -35.15
N GLN A 516 27.88 33.08 -35.69
CA GLN A 516 27.26 34.26 -36.30
C GLN A 516 26.00 34.67 -35.55
N ILE A 517 26.18 35.16 -34.32
CA ILE A 517 25.06 35.64 -33.51
C ILE A 517 24.54 36.97 -34.09
N PRO A 518 23.23 37.09 -34.40
CA PRO A 518 22.66 38.34 -34.89
C PRO A 518 22.72 39.42 -33.80
N LYS A 519 23.06 40.65 -34.18
CA LYS A 519 23.16 41.79 -33.24
C LYS A 519 21.80 42.20 -32.67
N ARG A 520 20.70 41.92 -33.39
CA ARG A 520 19.33 42.28 -33.02
C ARG A 520 18.53 41.03 -32.70
N VAL A 521 18.71 40.50 -31.50
CA VAL A 521 18.04 39.25 -31.09
C VAL A 521 16.56 39.48 -30.73
N LEU A 522 16.26 40.57 -30.02
CA LEU A 522 14.92 40.91 -29.51
C LEU A 522 14.26 42.09 -30.25
N LEU A 523 14.99 42.70 -31.20
CA LEU A 523 14.52 43.84 -31.98
C LEU A 523 14.29 43.39 -33.43
N PRO A 524 13.33 43.98 -34.15
CA PRO A 524 13.20 43.73 -35.57
C PRO A 524 14.48 44.19 -36.31
N HIS A 525 14.90 43.37 -37.26
CA HIS A 525 16.01 43.64 -38.15
C HIS A 525 15.60 44.72 -39.15
N ASP A 526 16.57 45.53 -39.58
CA ASP A 526 16.33 46.47 -40.67
C ASP A 526 16.10 45.67 -41.96
N ARG A 527 15.13 46.12 -42.78
CA ARG A 527 14.80 45.48 -44.07
C ARG A 527 16.00 45.37 -45.02
N GLU A 528 17.03 46.21 -44.82
CA GLU A 528 18.26 46.25 -45.60
C GLU A 528 19.26 45.13 -45.26
N SER A 529 19.11 44.48 -44.10
CA SER A 529 20.03 43.43 -43.63
C SER A 529 19.83 42.07 -44.32
N GLY A 530 18.71 41.88 -45.03
CA GLY A 530 18.34 40.62 -45.69
C GLY A 530 18.08 39.45 -44.72
N GLN A 531 18.22 39.65 -43.41
CA GLN A 531 17.95 38.66 -42.38
C GLN A 531 16.47 38.72 -41.98
N GLN A 532 15.84 37.55 -41.91
CA GLN A 532 14.45 37.46 -41.44
C GLN A 532 14.40 37.60 -39.92
N ASP A 533 13.41 38.35 -39.44
CA ASP A 533 13.17 38.44 -37.99
C ASP A 533 12.86 37.07 -37.40
N SER A 534 13.37 36.85 -36.18
CA SER A 534 13.00 35.70 -35.37
C SER A 534 11.48 35.64 -35.21
N LEU A 535 10.91 34.44 -35.29
CA LEU A 535 9.48 34.23 -35.10
C LEU A 535 9.00 34.80 -33.75
N LEU A 536 9.85 34.75 -32.72
CA LEU A 536 9.58 35.35 -31.42
C LEU A 536 9.32 36.86 -31.52
N VAL A 537 10.21 37.60 -32.20
CA VAL A 537 10.13 39.06 -32.36
C VAL A 537 8.94 39.46 -33.26
N LYS A 538 8.54 38.61 -34.20
CA LYS A 538 7.34 38.85 -35.03
C LYS A 538 6.04 38.71 -34.23
N LEU A 539 6.04 37.87 -33.19
CA LEU A 539 4.83 37.52 -32.44
C LEU A 539 4.74 38.25 -31.08
N TRP A 540 5.86 38.73 -30.54
CA TRP A 540 5.95 39.36 -29.24
C TRP A 540 6.47 40.79 -29.36
N ASP A 541 5.74 41.73 -28.75
CA ASP A 541 6.17 43.12 -28.64
C ASP A 541 7.08 43.26 -27.42
N PHE A 542 8.35 43.56 -27.65
CA PHE A 542 9.34 43.81 -26.61
C PHE A 542 9.51 45.32 -26.45
N GLN A 543 8.75 45.91 -25.52
CA GLN A 543 8.83 47.34 -25.16
C GLN A 543 9.95 47.64 -24.18
#